data_AF-A0A090QNV6-F1
#
_entry.id   AF-A0A090QNV6-F1
#
_cell.length_a   1.000
_cell.length_b   1.000
_cell.length_c   1.000
_cell.angle_alpha   90.00
_cell.angle_beta   90.00
_cell.angle_gamma   90.00
#
_symmetry.space_group_name_H-M   'P 1'
#
loop_
_entity.id
_entity.type
_entity.pdbx_description
1 polymer ?
#
loop_
_entity_poly.entity_id
_entity_poly.type
_entity_poly.pdbx_seq_one_letter_code
_entity_poly.pdbx_strand_id
1 'polypeptide(L)'
;MRHRGDNMTGEGDGDDEVIDVNLNALPSNVAFLAVTVNSFRGQTFNEVENAFCRVVNTTSGQQEVCHYKLNEQGPHSGILIASLARQGGDWSFTAHGLPCQGRTVEDMIPVIKNALV
;
A
#
# COMPACT_ATOMS: atom_id res chain seq x y z
N MET A 1 11.35 -9.43 2.09
CA MET A 1 10.12 -9.10 1.34
C MET A 1 10.16 -9.81 0.00
N ARG A 2 9.02 -10.15 -0.58
CA ARG A 2 8.94 -10.82 -1.89
C ARG A 2 7.82 -10.20 -2.71
N HIS A 3 8.15 -9.73 -3.91
CA HIS A 3 7.18 -9.40 -4.95
C HIS A 3 6.82 -10.67 -5.72
N ARG A 4 5.53 -10.95 -5.96
CA ARG A 4 5.10 -12.18 -6.66
C ARG A 4 5.06 -12.05 -8.18
N GLY A 5 5.07 -10.84 -8.71
CA GLY A 5 5.00 -10.55 -10.14
C GLY A 5 4.38 -9.19 -10.36
N ASP A 6 4.85 -8.49 -11.39
CA ASP A 6 4.31 -7.20 -11.85
C ASP A 6 3.34 -7.49 -12.99
N ASN A 7 2.04 -7.22 -12.75
CA ASN A 7 1.00 -7.38 -13.75
C ASN A 7 0.66 -6.02 -14.36
N MET A 8 1.33 -5.70 -15.47
CA MET A 8 1.16 -4.43 -16.15
C MET A 8 -0.17 -4.29 -16.93
N THR A 9 -0.94 -5.37 -17.10
CA THR A 9 -2.18 -5.35 -17.90
C THR A 9 -3.44 -5.34 -17.04
N GLY A 10 -3.37 -5.83 -15.80
CA GLY A 10 -4.55 -6.05 -14.96
C GLY A 10 -5.45 -7.18 -15.48
N GLU A 11 -4.94 -8.04 -16.37
CA GLU A 11 -5.69 -9.21 -16.84
C GLU A 11 -5.65 -10.33 -15.80
N GLY A 12 -6.82 -10.77 -15.35
CA GLY A 12 -6.97 -11.88 -14.40
C GLY A 12 -8.10 -11.63 -13.39
N ASP A 13 -8.41 -12.65 -12.60
CA ASP A 13 -9.29 -12.51 -11.43
C ASP A 13 -8.43 -12.37 -10.16
N GLY A 14 -8.82 -11.46 -9.25
CA GLY A 14 -8.21 -11.32 -7.93
C GLY A 14 -7.17 -10.21 -7.84
N ASP A 15 -6.08 -10.46 -7.10
CA ASP A 15 -5.02 -9.48 -6.90
C ASP A 15 -4.02 -9.53 -8.06
N ASP A 16 -3.93 -8.44 -8.82
CA ASP A 16 -2.99 -8.31 -9.95
C ASP A 16 -1.52 -8.34 -9.49
N GLU A 17 -1.24 -7.71 -8.36
CA GLU A 17 0.08 -7.66 -7.75
C GLU A 17 0.01 -8.04 -6.27
N VAL A 18 0.96 -8.86 -5.83
CA VAL A 18 1.03 -9.32 -4.44
C VAL A 18 2.44 -9.16 -3.90
N ILE A 19 2.55 -8.50 -2.73
CA ILE A 19 3.80 -8.31 -2.00
C ILE A 19 3.70 -9.02 -0.65
N ASP A 20 4.55 -10.02 -0.44
CA ASP A 20 4.68 -10.70 0.85
C ASP A 20 5.71 -9.99 1.73
N VAL A 21 5.29 -9.64 2.94
CA VAL A 21 6.17 -9.04 3.96
C VAL A 21 6.18 -9.90 5.21
N ASN A 22 7.34 -10.49 5.53
CA ASN A 22 7.57 -11.08 6.84
C ASN A 22 8.04 -9.99 7.81
N LEU A 23 7.11 -9.46 8.60
CA LEU A 23 7.35 -8.39 9.58
C LEU A 23 8.35 -8.78 10.67
N ASN A 24 8.45 -10.07 11.01
CA ASN A 24 9.40 -10.58 12.01
C ASN A 24 10.84 -10.63 11.48
N ALA A 25 11.00 -10.74 10.16
CA ALA A 25 12.32 -10.70 9.51
C ALA A 25 12.83 -9.27 9.28
N LEU A 26 12.04 -8.24 9.58
CA LEU A 26 12.50 -6.85 9.46
C LEU A 26 13.50 -6.50 10.57
N PRO A 27 14.65 -5.90 10.22
CA PRO A 27 15.65 -5.43 11.18
C PRO A 27 15.03 -4.56 12.29
N SER A 28 15.62 -4.59 13.48
CA SER A 28 15.10 -3.88 14.66
C SER A 28 15.11 -2.35 14.52
N ASN A 29 15.93 -1.80 13.62
CA ASN A 29 15.96 -0.36 13.30
C ASN A 29 14.82 0.09 12.36
N VAL A 30 13.99 -0.82 11.86
CA VAL A 30 12.79 -0.47 11.10
C VAL A 30 11.62 -0.23 12.06
N ALA A 31 11.22 1.03 12.19
CA ALA A 31 10.12 1.46 13.06
C ALA A 31 8.77 1.53 12.35
N PHE A 32 8.76 1.77 11.03
CA PHE A 32 7.53 1.96 10.25
C PHE A 32 7.60 1.23 8.92
N LEU A 33 6.45 0.80 8.43
CA LEU A 33 6.23 0.33 7.08
C LEU A 33 5.03 1.07 6.50
N ALA A 34 5.17 1.71 5.35
CA ALA A 34 4.08 2.35 4.64
C ALA A 34 3.67 1.51 3.44
N VAL A 35 2.37 1.41 3.19
CA VAL A 35 1.79 0.73 2.02
C VAL A 35 1.22 1.79 1.10
N THR A 36 1.81 1.92 -0.07
CA THR A 36 1.45 2.93 -1.07
C THR A 36 1.12 2.27 -2.39
N VAL A 37 0.23 2.91 -3.15
CA VAL A 37 -0.02 2.58 -4.55
C VAL A 37 0.19 3.85 -5.37
N ASN A 38 0.89 3.76 -6.50
CA ASN A 38 1.10 4.89 -7.39
C ASN A 38 1.13 4.45 -8.86
N SER A 39 0.71 5.34 -9.74
CA SER A 39 0.90 5.20 -11.18
C SER A 39 2.24 5.81 -11.61
N PHE A 40 3.19 4.98 -12.02
CA PHE A 40 4.48 5.43 -12.55
C PHE A 40 4.35 6.29 -13.83
N ARG A 41 3.35 5.99 -14.66
CA ARG A 41 3.08 6.75 -15.89
C ARG A 41 2.26 8.01 -15.62
N GLY A 42 1.79 8.21 -14.39
CA GLY A 42 1.08 9.40 -13.94
C GLY A 42 -0.39 9.43 -14.34
N GLN A 43 -0.97 8.28 -14.71
CA GLN A 43 -2.42 8.16 -14.85
C GLN A 43 -3.09 8.46 -13.51
N THR A 44 -4.28 9.05 -13.59
CA THR A 44 -5.10 9.24 -12.40
C THR A 44 -5.91 7.98 -12.12
N PHE A 45 -6.29 7.75 -10.86
CA PHE A 45 -7.11 6.59 -10.50
C PHE A 45 -8.52 6.62 -11.11
N ASN A 46 -8.96 7.78 -11.65
CA ASN A 46 -10.19 7.89 -12.45
C ASN A 46 -10.20 6.96 -13.67
N GLU A 47 -9.03 6.62 -14.19
CA GLU A 47 -8.86 5.89 -15.46
C GLU A 47 -8.77 4.38 -15.25
N VAL A 48 -8.83 3.91 -14.00
CA VAL A 48 -8.66 2.49 -13.66
C VAL A 48 -9.95 1.95 -13.05
N GLU A 49 -10.68 1.15 -13.82
CA GLU A 49 -11.90 0.51 -13.34
C GLU A 49 -11.60 -0.58 -12.31
N ASN A 50 -12.42 -0.67 -11.26
CA ASN A 50 -12.34 -1.68 -10.20
C ASN A 50 -10.98 -1.76 -9.48
N ALA A 51 -10.17 -0.71 -9.50
CA ALA A 51 -8.92 -0.68 -8.76
C ALA A 51 -9.16 -0.80 -7.25
N PHE A 52 -8.50 -1.76 -6.61
CA PHE A 52 -8.48 -1.91 -5.16
C PHE A 52 -7.09 -2.31 -4.66
N CYS A 53 -6.82 -2.03 -3.39
CA CYS A 53 -5.66 -2.51 -2.67
C CYS A 53 -6.15 -3.09 -1.35
N ARG A 54 -5.62 -4.26 -0.98
CA ARG A 54 -5.95 -4.91 0.28
C ARG A 54 -4.71 -5.34 1.04
N VAL A 55 -4.82 -5.35 2.36
CA VAL A 55 -3.80 -5.86 3.26
C VAL A 55 -4.37 -7.06 3.99
N VAL A 56 -3.63 -8.16 3.95
CA VAL A 56 -4.06 -9.44 4.50
C VAL A 56 -3.08 -9.91 5.54
N ASN A 57 -3.58 -10.27 6.73
CA ASN A 57 -2.79 -10.97 7.72
C ASN A 57 -2.79 -12.48 7.42
N THR A 58 -1.63 -12.99 7.02
CA THR A 58 -1.45 -14.39 6.61
C THR A 58 -1.25 -15.37 7.76
N THR A 59 -1.06 -14.91 9.01
CA THR A 59 -0.81 -15.82 10.15
C THR A 59 -2.09 -16.44 10.74
N SER A 60 -3.26 -15.90 10.43
CA SER A 60 -4.54 -16.30 11.02
C SER A 60 -5.63 -16.48 9.97
N GLY A 61 -5.44 -17.42 9.05
CA GLY A 61 -6.47 -17.79 8.06
C GLY A 61 -6.70 -16.74 6.96
N GLN A 62 -5.67 -15.95 6.62
CA GLN A 62 -5.73 -14.91 5.58
C GLN A 62 -6.82 -13.86 5.85
N GLN A 63 -6.87 -13.33 7.07
CA GLN A 63 -7.82 -12.28 7.41
C GLN A 63 -7.45 -10.97 6.71
N GLU A 64 -8.37 -10.45 5.91
CA GLU A 64 -8.27 -9.10 5.36
C GLU A 64 -8.40 -8.07 6.49
N VAL A 65 -7.38 -7.24 6.67
CA VAL A 65 -7.33 -6.20 7.70
C VAL A 65 -7.60 -4.81 7.14
N CYS A 66 -7.48 -4.65 5.81
CA CYS A 66 -7.81 -3.43 5.11
C CYS A 66 -8.17 -3.76 3.66
N HIS A 67 -9.20 -3.10 3.16
CA HIS A 67 -9.60 -3.10 1.76
C HIS A 67 -9.90 -1.67 1.37
N TYR A 68 -9.17 -1.16 0.41
CA TYR A 68 -9.34 0.18 -0.09
C TYR A 68 -9.67 0.14 -1.57
N LYS A 69 -10.82 0.72 -1.94
CA LYS A 69 -11.19 0.90 -3.35
C LYS A 69 -10.61 2.22 -3.82
N LEU A 70 -9.84 2.20 -4.90
CA LEU A 70 -9.21 3.38 -5.48
C LEU A 70 -10.21 4.07 -6.42
N ASN A 71 -11.31 4.58 -5.85
CA ASN A 71 -12.34 5.32 -6.58
C ASN A 71 -12.21 6.84 -6.41
N GLU A 72 -11.08 7.30 -5.86
CA GLU A 72 -10.89 8.71 -5.58
C GLU A 72 -10.82 9.54 -6.85
N GLN A 73 -11.66 10.57 -6.88
CA GLN A 73 -11.75 11.46 -8.03
C GLN A 73 -10.76 12.61 -7.90
N GLY A 74 -10.01 12.85 -8.98
CA GLY A 74 -9.17 14.04 -9.09
C GLY A 74 -7.80 13.76 -9.70
N PRO A 75 -6.91 14.75 -9.67
CA PRO A 75 -5.58 14.66 -10.27
C PRO A 75 -4.59 13.93 -9.34
N HIS A 76 -5.00 12.82 -8.74
CA HIS A 76 -4.16 12.02 -7.84
C HIS A 76 -3.56 10.85 -8.60
N SER A 77 -2.25 10.67 -8.44
CA SER A 77 -1.47 9.59 -9.06
C SER A 77 -0.85 8.64 -8.03
N GLY A 78 -0.98 8.95 -6.74
CA GLY A 78 -0.49 8.12 -5.64
C GLY A 78 -1.46 8.13 -4.47
N ILE A 79 -1.38 7.11 -3.61
CA ILE A 79 -2.18 7.00 -2.40
C ILE A 79 -1.41 6.27 -1.31
N LEU A 80 -1.46 6.80 -0.09
CA LEU A 80 -1.05 6.08 1.12
C LEU A 80 -2.26 5.28 1.64
N ILE A 81 -2.19 3.96 1.50
CA ILE A 81 -3.28 3.06 1.88
C ILE A 81 -3.26 2.84 3.39
N ALA A 82 -2.10 2.44 3.92
CA ALA A 82 -1.94 2.04 5.30
C ALA A 82 -0.51 2.20 5.78
N SER A 83 -0.31 2.15 7.10
CA SER A 83 0.99 1.99 7.70
C SER A 83 0.98 0.96 8.83
N LEU A 84 2.16 0.44 9.14
CA LEU A 84 2.42 -0.33 10.32
C LEU A 84 3.51 0.36 11.13
N ALA A 85 3.30 0.46 12.43
CA ALA A 85 4.29 1.00 13.37
C ALA A 85 4.73 -0.11 14.33
N ARG A 86 6.04 -0.19 14.59
CA ARG A 86 6.61 -1.18 15.50
C ARG A 86 6.62 -0.64 16.92
N GLN A 87 5.99 -1.35 17.85
CA GLN A 87 5.92 -0.99 19.27
C GLN A 87 6.22 -2.23 20.12
N GLY A 88 7.28 -2.18 20.93
CA GLY A 88 7.62 -3.30 21.82
C GLY A 88 7.97 -4.62 21.12
N GLY A 89 8.26 -4.61 19.81
CA GLY A 89 8.50 -5.80 19.00
C GLY A 89 7.29 -6.23 18.16
N ASP A 90 6.10 -5.77 18.52
CA ASP A 90 4.85 -6.00 17.81
C ASP A 90 4.58 -4.90 16.77
N TRP A 91 3.65 -5.16 15.85
CA TRP A 91 3.26 -4.22 14.79
C TRP A 91 1.81 -3.80 14.95
N SER A 92 1.58 -2.48 15.03
CA SER A 92 0.23 -1.88 15.01
C SER A 92 -0.10 -1.41 13.61
N PHE A 93 -1.24 -1.82 13.08
CA PHE A 93 -1.74 -1.43 11.76
C PHE A 93 -2.62 -0.18 11.82
N THR A 94 -2.50 0.71 10.84
CA THR A 94 -3.33 1.92 10.69
C THR A 94 -3.71 2.09 9.21
N ALA A 95 -5.01 2.18 8.93
CA ALA A 95 -5.51 2.53 7.60
C ALA A 95 -5.55 4.07 7.44
N HIS A 96 -5.16 4.56 6.27
CA HIS A 96 -5.06 6.01 5.97
C HIS A 96 -6.00 6.43 4.85
N GLY A 97 -5.85 5.84 3.66
CA GLY A 97 -6.63 6.23 2.48
C GLY A 97 -6.37 7.68 2.04
N LEU A 98 -5.10 8.11 2.05
CA LEU A 98 -4.72 9.50 1.77
C LEU A 98 -4.23 9.66 0.32
N PRO A 99 -5.05 10.21 -0.60
CA PRO A 99 -4.62 10.44 -1.97
C PRO A 99 -3.58 11.56 -2.03
N CYS A 100 -2.62 11.44 -2.94
CA CYS A 100 -1.54 12.39 -3.12
C CYS A 100 -1.04 12.39 -4.57
N GLN A 101 -0.09 13.27 -4.85
CA GLN A 101 0.65 13.26 -6.11
C GLN A 101 1.94 12.51 -5.89
N GLY A 102 2.21 11.51 -6.73
CA GLY A 102 3.47 10.81 -6.72
C GLY A 102 3.55 9.79 -7.82
N ARG A 103 4.54 9.93 -8.70
CA ARG A 103 4.84 8.93 -9.73
C ARG A 103 5.82 7.90 -9.21
N THR A 104 6.50 8.23 -8.12
CA THR A 104 7.45 7.39 -7.40
C THR A 104 7.16 7.47 -5.91
N VAL A 105 7.68 6.53 -5.13
CA VAL A 105 7.52 6.56 -3.67
C VAL A 105 8.23 7.78 -3.05
N GLU A 106 9.30 8.27 -3.68
CA GLU A 106 10.05 9.44 -3.27
C GLU A 106 9.17 10.70 -3.23
N ASP A 107 8.29 10.86 -4.23
CA ASP A 107 7.33 11.95 -4.29
C ASP A 107 6.32 11.92 -3.13
N MET A 108 6.04 10.72 -2.62
CA MET A 108 5.05 10.47 -1.58
C MET A 108 5.62 10.60 -0.16
N ILE A 109 6.94 10.67 0.00
CA ILE A 109 7.62 10.76 1.31
C ILE A 109 7.04 11.86 2.22
N PRO A 110 6.73 13.08 1.75
CA PRO A 110 6.15 14.12 2.62
C PRO A 110 4.82 13.70 3.23
N VAL A 111 3.93 13.10 2.43
CA VAL A 111 2.61 12.61 2.89
C VAL A 111 2.80 11.45 3.86
N ILE A 112 3.69 10.51 3.53
CA ILE A 112 4.02 9.36 4.38
C ILE A 112 4.52 9.85 5.74
N LYS A 113 5.51 10.75 5.76
CA LYS A 113 6.06 11.27 7.01
C LYS A 113 4.98 11.95 7.85
N ASN A 114 4.19 12.84 7.28
CA ASN A 114 3.12 13.54 7.99
C ASN A 114 2.06 12.59 8.59
N ALA A 115 1.85 11.42 8.00
CA ALA A 115 0.90 10.42 8.50
C ALA A 115 1.50 9.48 9.57
N LEU A 116 2.83 9.48 9.76
CA LEU A 116 3.53 8.60 10.70
C LEU A 116 3.98 9.31 12.00
N VAL A 117 3.90 10.65 12.04
CA VAL A 117 4.08 11.48 13.25
C VAL A 117 2.75 11.83 13.89
#